data_AF-A0A7J4S3B2-F1
#
_entry.id   AF-A0A7J4S3B2-F1
#
_cell.length_a   1.000
_cell.length_b   1.000
_cell.length_c   1.000
_cell.angle_alpha   90.00
_cell.angle_beta   90.00
_cell.angle_gamma   90.00
#
_symmetry.space_group_name_H-M   'P 1'
#
loop_
_entity.id
_entity.type
_entity.pdbx_description
1 polymer ?
#
loop_
_entity_poly.entity_id
_entity_poly.type
_entity_poly.pdbx_seq_one_letter_code
_entity_poly.pdbx_strand_id
1 'polypeptide(L)' 'MAEVEFPRKVAFTFYLILFLAGIVFYLIWGFYYGAWILVDTPWIGAYAVTVILVGFGIVGMLLYKD' A
#
# COMPACT_ATOMS: atom_id res chain seq x y z
N MET A 1 -23.69 -17.99 16.22
CA MET A 1 -22.92 -16.72 16.24
C MET A 1 -23.49 -15.88 15.12
N ALA A 2 -23.97 -14.66 15.40
CA ALA A 2 -24.45 -13.80 14.32
C ALA A 2 -23.25 -13.46 13.45
N GLU A 3 -23.27 -13.91 12.19
CA GLU A 3 -22.31 -13.48 11.17
C GLU A 3 -22.50 -11.98 10.98
N VAL A 4 -21.58 -11.18 11.52
CA VAL A 4 -21.49 -9.78 11.13
C VAL A 4 -20.90 -9.79 9.73
N GLU A 5 -21.75 -9.57 8.72
CA GLU A 5 -21.26 -9.36 7.36
C GLU A 5 -20.26 -8.21 7.38
N PHE A 6 -18.98 -8.52 7.20
CA PHE A 6 -17.93 -7.53 7.20
C PHE A 6 -18.21 -6.52 6.08
N PRO A 7 -18.31 -5.21 6.37
CA PRO A 7 -18.73 -4.24 5.37
C PRO A 7 -17.65 -4.12 4.28
N ARG A 8 -17.85 -4.81 3.16
CA ARG A 8 -16.87 -4.93 2.05
C ARG A 8 -16.37 -3.58 1.55
N LYS A 9 -17.26 -2.57 1.52
CA LYS A 9 -16.91 -1.19 1.18
C LYS A 9 -15.89 -0.55 2.13
N VAL A 10 -15.95 -0.86 3.42
CA VAL A 10 -14.99 -0.39 4.42
C VAL A 10 -13.65 -1.07 4.20
N ALA A 11 -13.66 -2.38 3.95
CA ALA A 11 -12.46 -3.14 3.59
C ALA A 11 -11.78 -2.54 2.35
N PHE A 12 -12.53 -2.35 1.27
CA PHE A 12 -12.05 -1.75 0.03
C PHE A 12 -11.43 -0.37 0.27
N THR A 13 -12.13 0.49 1.02
CA THR A 13 -11.63 1.83 1.35
C THR A 13 -10.32 1.78 2.13
N PHE A 14 -10.20 0.86 3.10
CA PHE A 14 -8.95 0.67 3.84
C PHE A 14 -7.79 0.28 2.92
N TYR A 15 -7.99 -0.67 2.01
CA TYR A 15 -6.96 -1.10 1.07
C TYR A 15 -6.62 -0.02 0.02
N LEU A 16 -7.60 0.78 -0.38
CA LEU A 16 -7.38 1.97 -1.22
C LEU A 16 -6.48 2.98 -0.51
N ILE A 17 -6.74 3.27 0.77
CA ILE A 17 -5.89 4.17 1.57
C ILE A 17 -4.48 3.60 1.70
N LEU A 18 -4.34 2.30 1.93
CA LEU A 18 -3.06 1.60 2.01
C LEU A 18 -2.25 1.75 0.71
N PHE A 19 -2.91 1.54 -0.43
CA PHE A 19 -2.30 1.71 -1.75
C PHE A 19 -1.82 3.15 -1.97
N LEU A 20 -2.70 4.13 -1.71
CA LEU A 20 -2.35 5.54 -1.87
C LEU A 20 -1.24 5.97 -0.90
N ALA A 21 -1.25 5.47 0.33
CA ALA A 21 -0.20 5.73 1.31
C ALA A 21 1.15 5.20 0.84
N GLY A 22 1.20 4.01 0.23
CA GLY A 22 2.42 3.46 -0.38
C GLY A 22 2.97 4.35 -1.50
N ILE A 23 2.10 4.83 -2.39
CA ILE A 23 2.49 5.75 -3.48
C ILE A 23 3.01 7.07 -2.92
N VAL A 24 2.24 7.70 -2.01
CA VAL A 24 2.59 8.99 -1.42
C VAL A 24 3.90 8.89 -0.64
N PHE A 25 4.06 7.83 0.15
CA PHE A 25 5.31 7.54 0.86
C PHE A 25 6.49 7.47 -0.11
N TYR A 26 6.39 6.67 -1.19
CA TYR A 26 7.46 6.50 -2.16
C TYR A 26 7.85 7.81 -2.83
N LEU A 27 6.87 8.61 -3.24
CA LEU A 27 7.11 9.90 -3.89
C LEU A 27 7.78 10.89 -2.94
N ILE A 28 7.23 11.09 -1.74
CA ILE A 28 7.79 12.03 -0.76
C ILE A 28 9.22 11.63 -0.39
N TRP A 29 9.42 10.34 -0.09
CA TRP A 29 10.72 9.82 0.27
C TRP A 29 11.72 9.94 -0.89
N GLY A 30 11.33 9.57 -2.11
CA GLY A 30 12.17 9.66 -3.29
C GLY A 30 12.59 11.09 -3.62
N PHE A 31 11.69 12.07 -3.48
CA PHE A 31 12.02 13.49 -3.63
C PHE A 31 12.98 13.99 -2.54
N TYR A 32 12.79 13.57 -1.28
CA TYR A 32 13.61 14.07 -0.17
C TYR A 32 15.04 13.53 -0.19
N TYR A 33 15.22 12.24 -0.53
CA TYR A 33 16.52 11.57 -0.50
C TYR A 33 17.17 11.40 -1.87
N GLY A 34 16.49 11.83 -2.96
CA GLY A 34 16.97 11.64 -4.33
C GLY A 34 17.05 10.16 -4.75
N ALA A 35 16.34 9.28 -4.05
CA ALA A 35 16.45 7.83 -4.17
C ALA A 35 15.25 7.25 -4.93
N TRP A 36 15.49 6.72 -6.13
CA TRP A 36 14.44 6.27 -7.06
C TRP A 36 14.62 4.83 -7.54
N ILE A 37 15.76 4.21 -7.26
CA ILE A 37 16.13 2.91 -7.80
C ILE A 37 15.81 1.83 -6.78
N LEU A 38 14.72 1.08 -7.00
CA LEU A 38 14.20 0.03 -6.10
C LEU A 38 15.22 -1.07 -5.70
N VAL A 39 16.38 -1.14 -6.35
CA VAL A 39 17.43 -2.15 -6.15
C VAL A 39 18.66 -1.58 -5.44
N ASP A 40 18.64 -0.29 -5.09
CA ASP A 40 19.74 0.33 -4.34
C ASP A 40 19.72 -0.13 -2.88
N THR A 41 20.77 -0.85 -2.47
CA THR A 41 20.88 -1.51 -1.16
C THR A 41 20.75 -0.60 0.06
N PRO A 42 21.20 0.68 0.05
CA PRO A 42 21.06 1.57 1.21
C PRO A 42 19.61 1.81 1.63
N TRP A 43 18.66 1.64 0.70
CA TRP A 43 17.28 2.08 0.88
C TRP A 43 16.26 0.94 0.85
N ILE A 44 16.73 -0.31 0.96
CA ILE A 44 15.90 -1.51 0.85
C ILE A 44 14.70 -1.51 1.80
N GLY A 45 14.81 -0.88 2.97
CA GLY A 45 13.69 -0.73 3.91
C GLY A 45 12.55 0.13 3.36
N ALA A 46 12.85 1.28 2.75
CA ALA A 46 11.82 2.14 2.14
C ALA A 46 11.15 1.45 0.95
N TYR A 47 11.93 0.72 0.14
CA TYR A 47 11.40 -0.08 -0.96
C TYR A 47 10.51 -1.21 -0.47
N ALA A 48 10.90 -1.94 0.58
CA ALA A 48 10.09 -3.00 1.18
C ALA A 48 8.74 -2.46 1.69
N VAL A 49 8.75 -1.34 2.42
CA VAL A 49 7.51 -0.69 2.89
C VAL A 49 6.62 -0.31 1.72
N THR A 50 7.17 0.31 0.68
CA THR A 50 6.42 0.70 -0.52
C THR A 50 5.77 -0.50 -1.19
N VAL A 51 6.53 -1.57 -1.42
CA VAL A 51 6.05 -2.79 -2.08
C VAL A 51 4.94 -3.46 -1.26
N ILE A 52 5.09 -3.52 0.06
CA ILE A 52 4.09 -4.10 0.96
C ILE A 52 2.79 -3.29 0.93
N LEU A 53 2.88 -1.96 1.07
CA LEU A 53 1.70 -1.09 1.09
C LEU A 53 0.95 -1.11 -0.24
N VAL A 54 1.69 -0.97 -1.35
CA VAL A 54 1.12 -0.99 -2.71
C VAL A 54 0.58 -2.38 -3.04
N GLY A 55 1.36 -3.43 -2.78
CA GLY A 55 0.98 -4.81 -3.07
C GLY A 55 -0.27 -5.25 -2.31
N PHE A 56 -0.29 -5.08 -0.98
CA PHE A 56 -1.49 -5.40 -0.20
C PHE A 56 -2.66 -4.48 -0.51
N GLY A 57 -2.40 -3.20 -0.79
CA GLY A 57 -3.44 -2.27 -1.21
C GLY A 57 -4.13 -2.74 -2.51
N ILE A 58 -3.35 -3.10 -3.54
CA ILE A 58 -3.89 -3.64 -4.80
C ILE A 58 -4.65 -4.94 -4.55
N VAL A 59 -4.03 -5.92 -3.88
CA VAL A 59 -4.64 -7.24 -3.65
C VAL A 59 -5.93 -7.11 -2.86
N GLY A 60 -5.96 -6.29 -1.82
CA GLY A 60 -7.16 -6.06 -1.02
C GLY A 60 -8.25 -5.31 -1.79
N MET A 61 -7.91 -4.30 -2.59
CA MET A 61 -8.90 -3.67 -3.47
C MET A 61 -9.51 -4.67 -4.45
N LEU A 62 -8.71 -5.56 -5.05
CA LEU A 62 -9.21 -6.59 -5.97
C LEU A 62 -10.13 -7.60 -5.26
N LEU A 63 -9.82 -7.95 -4.01
CA LEU A 63 -10.63 -8.89 -3.21
C LEU A 63 -12.00 -8.32 -2.82
N TYR A 64 -12.08 -7.00 -2.60
CA TYR A 64 -13.28 -6.32 -2.08
C TYR A 64 -13.94 -5.35 -3.07
N LYS A 65 -13.64 -5.44 -4.37
CA LYS A 65 -14.16 -4.51 -5.39
C LYS A 65 -15.66 -4.64 -5.68
N ASP A 66 -16.27 -5.76 -5.28
CA ASP A 66 -17.69 -6.07 -5.47
C ASP A 66 -18.49 -5.82 -4.19
#